data_AF-A0A963R355-F1
#
_entry.id   AF-A0A963R355-F1
#
_cell.length_a   1.000
_cell.length_b   1.000
_cell.length_c   1.000
_cell.angle_alpha   90.00
_cell.angle_beta   90.00
_cell.angle_gamma   90.00
#
_symmetry.space_group_name_H-M   'P 1'
#
loop_
_entity.id
_entity.type
_entity.pdbx_description
1 polymer ?
#
loop_
_entity_poly.entity_id
_entity_poly.type
_entity_poly.pdbx_seq_one_letter_code
_entity_poly.pdbx_strand_id
1 'polypeptide(L)'
;MRIWHSREAAPQEPLAEPADVAERPVPVGAASSRNLLIGAGVLCVLAAAIIVFRSDDKADGVPIPLGAPSGSQQSLDDVDTMIARLAERLEKNPADGEGFRMLGWSYVMTGKPDKAIAPYKRALELLPNNALVHAGYGEALVGVAGGKVTPEARSQFDRALKIDPTEPRARNFEALWLSQNGNERQALDQWIALVNAGPADAPWQADVRRQIDIVAKKLGLDVAGKIKTASAGTLFGPDPSAVQSAEAMPAEDRQAMIDGMVEGLAEKLKSNPKNPEGWARLLRSRMVLGQTEQAGKDLAAARKALADNPVGLKMVLAVAVEVHVPGA
;
A
#
# COMPACT_ATOMS: atom_id res chain seq x y z
N MET A 1 28.36 -5.05 69.06
CA MET A 1 29.53 -5.93 69.28
C MET A 1 30.05 -6.35 67.90
N ARG A 2 31.15 -5.76 67.43
CA ARG A 2 31.84 -6.14 66.18
C ARG A 2 32.81 -7.27 66.52
N ILE A 3 32.81 -8.34 65.73
CA ILE A 3 33.94 -9.27 65.69
C ILE A 3 34.21 -9.59 64.22
N TRP A 4 35.41 -9.21 63.81
CA TRP A 4 36.11 -9.55 62.57
C TRP A 4 36.24 -11.07 62.45
N HIS A 5 36.30 -11.63 61.24
CA HIS A 5 37.25 -12.70 60.92
C HIS A 5 37.70 -12.54 59.45
N SER A 6 39.02 -12.45 59.30
CA SER A 6 39.76 -12.20 58.07
C SER A 6 40.02 -13.49 57.28
N ARG A 7 40.18 -13.28 55.96
CA ARG A 7 40.81 -14.12 54.93
C ARG A 7 41.66 -15.31 55.40
N GLU A 8 41.45 -16.44 54.73
CA GLU A 8 42.54 -17.31 54.28
C GLU A 8 42.50 -17.41 52.75
N ALA A 9 43.64 -17.07 52.14
CA ALA A 9 43.90 -17.12 50.71
C ALA A 9 44.48 -18.50 50.39
N ALA A 10 43.93 -19.17 49.38
CA ALA A 10 44.52 -20.38 48.79
C ALA A 10 45.35 -20.02 47.53
N PRO A 11 46.40 -20.79 47.20
CA PRO A 11 47.45 -20.41 46.27
C PRO A 11 46.99 -20.39 44.81
N GLN A 12 47.51 -19.42 44.05
CA GLN A 12 47.35 -19.27 42.61
C GLN A 12 48.21 -20.33 41.89
N GLU A 13 47.58 -21.30 41.20
CA GLU A 13 48.26 -22.12 40.19
C GLU A 13 48.38 -21.33 38.88
N PRO A 14 49.56 -21.30 38.23
CA PRO A 14 49.74 -20.60 36.96
C PRO A 14 49.21 -21.48 35.83
N LEU A 15 48.06 -21.10 35.26
CA LEU A 15 47.56 -21.75 34.05
C LEU A 15 48.28 -21.18 32.82
N ALA A 16 48.91 -22.12 32.13
CA ALA A 16 49.71 -22.03 30.92
C ALA A 16 49.16 -21.06 29.86
N GLU A 17 50.07 -20.25 29.35
CA GLU A 17 49.99 -19.51 28.09
C GLU A 17 49.97 -20.51 26.91
N PRO A 18 48.95 -20.49 26.02
CA PRO A 18 49.07 -21.16 24.75
C PRO A 18 49.56 -20.18 23.68
N ALA A 19 50.81 -20.44 23.28
CA ALA A 19 51.37 -20.38 21.93
C ALA A 19 50.82 -19.35 20.93
N ASP A 20 51.73 -18.43 20.58
CA ASP A 20 51.83 -17.69 19.34
C ASP A 20 51.39 -18.52 18.11
N VAL A 21 50.17 -18.25 17.64
CA VAL A 21 49.68 -18.71 16.34
C VAL A 21 49.78 -17.52 15.40
N ALA A 22 50.80 -17.59 14.55
CA ALA A 22 51.06 -16.72 13.41
C ALA A 22 49.79 -16.09 12.81
N GLU A 23 49.74 -14.76 12.89
CA GLU A 23 48.75 -13.91 12.22
C GLU A 23 48.76 -14.21 10.71
N ARG A 24 47.75 -14.96 10.27
CA ARG A 24 47.40 -15.04 8.86
C ARG A 24 46.69 -13.73 8.47
N PRO A 25 47.07 -13.07 7.37
CA PRO A 25 46.45 -11.82 6.96
C PRO A 25 44.96 -12.05 6.69
N VAL A 26 44.14 -11.36 7.48
CA VAL A 26 42.69 -11.32 7.29
C VAL A 26 42.43 -10.65 5.93
N PRO A 27 41.76 -11.29 4.97
CA PRO A 27 41.34 -10.59 3.77
C PRO A 27 40.37 -9.49 4.20
N VAL A 28 40.71 -8.23 3.91
CA VAL A 28 39.80 -7.08 3.99
C VAL A 28 38.71 -7.31 2.95
N GLY A 29 37.71 -8.09 3.34
CA GLY A 29 36.47 -8.28 2.61
C GLY A 29 35.70 -6.97 2.65
N ALA A 30 35.44 -6.44 1.45
CA ALA A 30 34.71 -5.21 1.20
C ALA A 30 33.49 -5.06 2.12
N ALA A 31 33.37 -3.88 2.72
CA ALA A 31 32.18 -3.45 3.44
C ALA A 31 30.93 -3.63 2.55
N SER A 32 30.13 -4.65 2.84
CA SER A 32 28.80 -4.79 2.25
C SER A 32 27.87 -3.82 2.99
N SER A 33 27.67 -2.65 2.39
CA SER A 33 26.64 -1.69 2.77
C SER A 33 25.25 -2.33 2.60
N ARG A 34 24.71 -2.88 3.69
CA ARG A 34 23.28 -3.21 3.80
C ARG A 34 22.48 -1.91 3.90
N ASN A 35 22.29 -1.27 2.75
CA ASN A 35 21.29 -0.22 2.61
C ASN A 35 19.91 -0.87 2.46
N LEU A 36 19.00 -0.46 3.35
CA LEU A 36 17.56 -0.74 3.31
C LEU A 36 17.01 -0.43 1.91
N LEU A 37 16.33 -1.41 1.30
CA LEU A 37 15.44 -1.15 0.18
C LEU A 37 14.08 -0.72 0.73
N ILE A 38 13.84 0.59 0.66
CA ILE A 38 12.57 1.27 0.91
C ILE A 38 11.79 1.32 -0.41
N GLY A 39 10.54 0.84 -0.35
CA GLY A 39 9.38 1.39 -1.07
C GLY A 39 9.41 1.49 -2.60
N ALA A 40 8.69 0.59 -3.27
CA ALA A 40 8.13 0.86 -4.58
C ALA A 40 6.72 0.27 -4.62
N GLY A 41 5.71 1.11 -4.44
CA GLY A 41 4.34 0.62 -4.38
C GLY A 41 3.28 1.68 -4.15
N VAL A 42 3.38 2.88 -4.76
CA VAL A 42 2.21 3.74 -4.98
C VAL A 42 2.44 4.60 -6.21
N LEU A 43 1.72 4.29 -7.29
CA LEU A 43 1.53 5.22 -8.41
C LEU A 43 0.04 5.26 -8.72
N CYS A 44 -0.43 6.48 -8.96
CA CYS A 44 -1.79 6.87 -9.36
C CYS A 44 -2.84 7.02 -8.23
N VAL A 45 -2.79 8.13 -7.49
CA VAL A 45 -3.91 9.11 -7.38
C VAL A 45 -3.35 10.47 -6.95
N LEU A 46 -2.85 11.29 -7.89
CA LEU A 46 -2.75 12.75 -7.70
C LEU A 46 -2.89 13.46 -9.05
N ALA A 47 -4.09 13.41 -9.62
CA ALA A 47 -4.47 14.30 -10.71
C ALA A 47 -5.98 14.58 -10.67
N ALA A 48 -6.42 15.37 -9.68
CA ALA A 48 -7.74 15.99 -9.71
C ALA A 48 -7.75 17.25 -8.84
N ALA A 49 -7.07 18.30 -9.28
CA ALA A 49 -7.43 19.67 -8.97
C ALA A 49 -6.68 20.59 -9.94
N ILE A 50 -7.40 21.58 -10.47
CA ILE A 50 -6.99 22.59 -11.47
C ILE A 50 -7.23 22.10 -12.90
N ILE A 51 -8.42 22.38 -13.42
CA ILE A 51 -8.66 23.26 -14.57
C ILE A 51 -10.15 23.60 -14.56
N VAL A 52 -10.49 24.83 -14.13
CA VAL A 52 -11.71 25.53 -14.54
C VAL A 52 -11.30 27.00 -14.70
N PHE A 53 -11.60 27.57 -15.88
CA PHE A 53 -11.22 28.89 -16.42
C PHE A 53 -9.75 28.99 -16.91
N ARG A 54 -9.42 29.30 -18.17
CA ARG A 54 -10.10 30.09 -19.21
C ARG A 54 -9.79 29.58 -20.64
N SER A 55 -10.70 29.98 -21.52
CA SER A 55 -10.88 29.94 -22.97
C SER A 55 -9.71 30.32 -23.91
N ASP A 56 -9.76 29.72 -25.12
CA ASP A 56 -9.14 30.04 -26.43
C ASP A 56 -7.62 30.31 -26.47
N ASP A 57 -6.78 29.75 -27.34
CA ASP A 57 -6.91 29.61 -28.79
C ASP A 57 -5.77 28.67 -29.31
N LYS A 58 -6.07 27.88 -30.35
CA LYS A 58 -5.20 27.23 -31.36
C LYS A 58 -4.08 26.24 -30.99
N ALA A 59 -4.20 25.09 -31.66
CA ALA A 59 -3.23 24.03 -31.81
C ALA A 59 -1.96 24.49 -32.55
N ASP A 60 -0.82 23.98 -32.10
CA ASP A 60 0.27 23.50 -32.95
C ASP A 60 0.99 22.36 -32.21
N GLY A 61 1.02 21.19 -32.85
CA GLY A 61 1.56 19.96 -32.29
C GLY A 61 3.08 19.96 -32.25
N VAL A 62 3.63 19.44 -31.14
CA VAL A 62 5.00 18.94 -31.08
C VAL A 62 4.92 17.45 -30.71
N PRO A 63 5.47 16.53 -31.51
CA PRO A 63 5.48 15.11 -31.18
C PRO A 63 6.45 14.88 -30.02
N ILE A 64 5.96 14.37 -28.90
CA ILE A 64 6.83 13.87 -27.82
C ILE A 64 7.37 12.50 -28.27
N PRO A 65 8.69 12.31 -28.42
CA PRO A 65 9.25 11.01 -28.75
C PRO A 65 9.04 10.03 -27.58
N LEU A 66 8.46 8.87 -27.89
CA LEU A 66 8.36 7.71 -26.99
C LEU A 66 9.76 7.14 -26.75
N GLY A 67 10.38 7.54 -25.64
CA GLY A 67 11.57 6.90 -25.06
C GLY A 67 11.19 6.08 -23.82
N ALA A 68 11.58 4.81 -23.80
CA ALA A 68 11.38 3.86 -22.71
C ALA A 68 12.08 4.29 -21.38
N PRO A 69 11.72 3.71 -20.22
CA PRO A 69 11.67 4.42 -18.95
C PRO A 69 13.04 4.56 -18.28
N SER A 70 13.47 5.80 -18.09
CA SER A 70 14.39 6.19 -17.00
C SER A 70 13.56 6.53 -15.76
N GLY A 71 12.73 5.58 -15.32
CA GLY A 71 11.47 5.89 -14.62
C GLY A 71 11.47 5.94 -13.10
N SER A 72 12.59 5.71 -12.39
CA SER A 72 12.57 5.74 -10.92
C SER A 72 12.80 7.13 -10.34
N GLN A 73 13.76 7.90 -10.88
CA GLN A 73 14.10 9.20 -10.32
C GLN A 73 13.11 10.29 -10.76
N GLN A 74 12.76 10.34 -12.06
CA GLN A 74 11.78 11.31 -12.57
C GLN A 74 10.41 11.15 -11.91
N SER A 75 9.94 9.91 -11.72
CA SER A 75 8.65 9.67 -11.07
C SER A 75 8.62 10.09 -9.61
N LEU A 76 9.73 9.99 -8.87
CA LEU A 76 9.80 10.45 -7.47
C LEU A 76 9.91 11.97 -7.40
N ASP A 77 10.70 12.59 -8.28
CA ASP A 77 10.83 14.04 -8.39
C ASP A 77 9.48 14.69 -8.79
N ASP A 78 8.68 14.03 -9.63
CA ASP A 78 7.34 14.45 -10.00
C ASP A 78 6.38 14.38 -8.80
N VAL A 79 6.44 13.32 -7.99
CA VAL A 79 5.60 13.18 -6.78
C VAL A 79 5.94 14.27 -5.75
N ASP A 80 7.22 14.53 -5.52
CA ASP A 80 7.66 15.57 -4.59
C ASP A 80 7.25 16.97 -5.06
N THR A 81 7.32 17.21 -6.36
CA THR A 81 6.84 18.46 -6.97
C THR A 81 5.33 18.63 -6.77
N MET A 82 4.54 17.56 -6.91
CA MET A 82 3.09 17.60 -6.69
C MET A 82 2.73 17.84 -5.22
N ILE A 83 3.48 17.25 -4.29
CA ILE A 83 3.33 17.50 -2.85
C ILE A 83 3.66 18.95 -2.51
N ALA A 84 4.73 19.51 -3.08
CA ALA A 84 5.09 20.92 -2.87
C ALA A 84 4.00 21.87 -3.37
N ARG A 85 3.45 21.64 -4.58
CA ARG A 85 2.33 22.43 -5.11
C ARG A 85 1.09 22.36 -4.23
N LEU A 86 0.80 21.18 -3.67
CA LEU A 86 -0.32 21.02 -2.72
C LEU A 86 -0.07 21.84 -1.45
N ALA A 87 1.14 21.82 -0.90
CA ALA A 87 1.50 22.63 0.26
C ALA A 87 1.31 24.13 -0.02
N GLU A 88 1.86 24.65 -1.13
CA GLU A 88 1.70 26.05 -1.53
C GLU A 88 0.23 26.47 -1.71
N ARG A 89 -0.61 25.59 -2.26
CA ARG A 89 -2.05 25.85 -2.37
C ARG A 89 -2.69 26.02 -1.00
N LEU A 90 -2.30 25.20 -0.03
CA LEU A 90 -2.89 25.18 1.31
C LEU A 90 -2.43 26.36 2.17
N GLU A 91 -1.26 26.95 1.87
CA GLU A 91 -0.87 28.24 2.45
C GLU A 91 -1.86 29.35 2.08
N LYS A 92 -2.37 29.34 0.84
CA LYS A 92 -3.37 30.31 0.36
C LYS A 92 -4.79 29.97 0.82
N ASN A 93 -5.05 28.71 1.14
CA ASN A 93 -6.35 28.19 1.57
C ASN A 93 -6.29 27.50 2.94
N PRO A 94 -6.08 28.26 4.04
CA PRO A 94 -5.79 27.68 5.35
C PRO A 94 -6.98 27.00 6.03
N ALA A 95 -8.18 27.08 5.45
CA ALA A 95 -9.41 26.44 5.96
C ALA A 95 -9.69 25.07 5.31
N ASP A 96 -8.86 24.61 4.38
CA ASP A 96 -9.05 23.35 3.66
C ASP A 96 -8.54 22.14 4.47
N GLY A 97 -9.37 21.69 5.43
CA GLY A 97 -9.02 20.56 6.31
C GLY A 97 -8.77 19.25 5.55
N GLU A 98 -9.51 19.02 4.46
CA GLU A 98 -9.34 17.82 3.64
C GLU A 98 -8.05 17.88 2.82
N GLY A 99 -7.68 19.06 2.31
CA GLY A 99 -6.40 19.28 1.68
C GLY A 99 -5.22 19.04 2.62
N PHE A 100 -5.30 19.51 3.88
CA PHE A 100 -4.28 19.21 4.89
C PHE A 100 -4.21 17.71 5.25
N ARG A 101 -5.36 17.01 5.29
CA ARG A 101 -5.41 15.55 5.46
C ARG A 101 -4.69 14.85 4.30
N MET A 102 -4.95 15.26 3.06
CA MET A 102 -4.31 14.70 1.88
C MET A 102 -2.80 14.97 1.87
N LEU A 103 -2.37 16.19 2.23
CA LEU A 103 -0.95 16.52 2.31
C LEU A 103 -0.23 15.65 3.35
N GLY A 104 -0.81 15.48 4.53
CA GLY A 104 -0.29 14.56 5.55
C GLY A 104 -0.20 13.12 5.03
N TRP A 105 -1.23 12.65 4.34
CA TRP A 105 -1.25 11.31 3.75
C TRP A 105 -0.16 11.13 2.70
N SER A 106 0.02 12.10 1.80
CA SER A 106 1.05 12.06 0.77
C SER A 106 2.46 11.98 1.37
N TYR A 107 2.72 12.70 2.46
CA TYR A 107 3.99 12.58 3.18
C TYR A 107 4.20 11.20 3.79
N VAL A 108 3.17 10.58 4.39
CA VAL A 108 3.27 9.21 4.90
C VAL A 108 3.58 8.21 3.77
N MET A 109 2.83 8.28 2.67
CA MET A 109 3.00 7.34 1.54
C MET A 109 4.35 7.49 0.82
N THR A 110 4.98 8.66 0.91
CA THR A 110 6.31 8.93 0.33
C THR A 110 7.46 8.72 1.32
N GLY A 111 7.18 8.10 2.48
CA GLY A 111 8.22 7.76 3.46
C GLY A 111 8.75 8.96 4.25
N LYS A 112 7.98 10.04 4.35
CA LYS A 112 8.31 11.29 5.06
C LYS A 112 7.35 11.54 6.24
N PRO A 113 7.21 10.60 7.20
CA PRO A 113 6.20 10.69 8.26
C PRO A 113 6.43 11.89 9.21
N ASP A 114 7.66 12.38 9.32
CA ASP A 114 8.01 13.60 10.06
C ASP A 114 7.31 14.84 9.48
N LYS A 115 7.28 14.97 8.16
CA LYS A 115 6.62 16.08 7.47
C LYS A 115 5.09 15.99 7.52
N ALA A 116 4.54 14.81 7.77
CA ALA A 116 3.10 14.60 7.85
C ALA A 116 2.46 15.17 9.14
N ILE A 117 3.25 15.37 10.21
CA ILE A 117 2.76 15.78 11.53
C ILE A 117 2.03 17.13 11.49
N ALA A 118 2.63 18.16 10.90
CA ALA A 118 2.04 19.50 10.88
C ALA A 118 0.74 19.58 10.04
N PRO A 119 0.70 19.05 8.80
CA PRO A 119 -0.55 18.96 8.04
C PRO A 119 -1.65 18.20 8.78
N TYR A 120 -1.35 17.06 9.39
CA TYR A 120 -2.36 16.31 10.14
C TYR A 120 -2.86 17.05 11.38
N LYS A 121 -2.00 17.76 12.12
CA LYS A 121 -2.44 18.62 13.22
C LYS A 121 -3.40 19.71 12.73
N ARG A 122 -3.08 20.36 11.60
CA ARG A 122 -3.97 21.35 11.01
C ARG A 122 -5.30 20.74 10.55
N ALA A 123 -5.26 19.55 9.96
CA ALA A 123 -6.46 18.81 9.60
C ALA A 123 -7.30 18.46 10.83
N LEU A 124 -6.70 18.09 11.97
CA LEU A 124 -7.41 17.80 13.22
C LEU A 124 -8.11 19.03 13.80
N GLU A 125 -7.50 20.21 13.70
CA GLU A 125 -8.14 21.47 14.13
C GLU A 125 -9.41 21.77 13.31
N LEU A 126 -9.38 21.48 12.01
CA LEU A 126 -10.47 21.77 11.09
C LEU A 126 -11.53 20.66 11.03
N LEU A 127 -11.11 19.42 11.28
CA LEU A 127 -11.92 18.20 11.14
C LEU A 127 -11.77 17.30 12.39
N PRO A 128 -12.13 17.76 13.60
CA PRO A 128 -11.87 17.06 14.86
C PRO A 128 -12.64 15.73 15.01
N ASN A 129 -13.67 15.49 14.20
CA ASN A 129 -14.50 14.28 14.23
C ASN A 129 -14.34 13.44 12.95
N ASN A 130 -13.19 13.52 12.28
CA ASN A 130 -12.90 12.73 11.08
C ASN A 130 -11.98 11.54 11.41
N ALA A 131 -12.50 10.32 11.24
CA ALA A 131 -11.77 9.09 11.54
C ALA A 131 -10.47 8.95 10.72
N LEU A 132 -10.48 9.33 9.44
CA LEU A 132 -9.32 9.23 8.56
C LEU A 132 -8.19 10.17 8.96
N VAL A 133 -8.53 11.35 9.50
CA VAL A 133 -7.54 12.31 10.00
C VAL A 133 -6.87 11.76 11.26
N HIS A 134 -7.65 11.22 12.20
CA HIS A 134 -7.12 10.57 13.39
C HIS A 134 -6.25 9.35 13.06
N ALA A 135 -6.71 8.47 12.17
CA ALA A 135 -5.95 7.28 11.76
C ALA A 135 -4.67 7.66 11.02
N GLY A 136 -4.72 8.65 10.12
CA GLY A 136 -3.54 9.15 9.41
C GLY A 136 -2.52 9.83 10.32
N TYR A 137 -2.97 10.63 11.28
CA TYR A 137 -2.08 11.25 12.27
C TYR A 137 -1.42 10.20 13.17
N GLY A 138 -2.19 9.20 13.63
CA GLY A 138 -1.66 8.08 14.39
C GLY A 138 -0.57 7.33 13.62
N GLU A 139 -0.79 7.04 12.33
CA GLU A 139 0.22 6.38 11.50
C GLU A 139 1.48 7.22 11.31
N ALA A 140 1.34 8.53 11.08
CA ALA A 140 2.49 9.43 11.01
C ALA A 140 3.34 9.38 12.30
N LEU A 141 2.68 9.38 13.47
CA LEU A 141 3.36 9.23 14.76
C LEU A 141 4.09 7.88 14.89
N VAL A 142 3.49 6.78 14.40
CA VAL A 142 4.14 5.47 14.35
C VAL A 142 5.37 5.49 13.45
N GLY A 143 5.27 6.13 12.28
CA GLY A 143 6.38 6.30 11.34
C GLY A 143 7.55 7.07 11.97
N VAL A 144 7.26 8.19 12.65
CA VAL A 144 8.26 8.97 13.41
C VAL A 144 8.89 8.14 14.53
N ALA A 145 8.11 7.28 15.17
CA ALA A 145 8.58 6.38 16.23
C ALA A 145 9.25 5.09 15.72
N GLY A 146 9.62 5.01 14.43
CA GLY A 146 10.31 3.86 13.86
C GLY A 146 9.47 2.59 13.83
N GLY A 147 8.15 2.71 13.65
CA GLY A 147 7.22 1.57 13.60
C GLY A 147 6.65 1.16 14.96
N LYS A 148 7.05 1.82 16.05
CA LYS A 148 6.47 1.56 17.38
C LYS A 148 5.16 2.34 17.54
N VAL A 149 4.10 1.64 17.95
CA VAL A 149 2.85 2.30 18.35
C VAL A 149 3.04 2.89 19.73
N THR A 150 3.13 4.22 19.81
CA THR A 150 3.26 4.95 21.08
C THR A 150 1.88 5.16 21.72
N PRO A 151 1.81 5.50 23.03
CA PRO A 151 0.54 5.85 23.67
C PRO A 151 -0.19 7.02 22.98
N GLU A 152 0.55 7.98 22.44
CA GLU A 152 -0.04 9.10 21.67
C GLU A 152 -0.68 8.58 20.38
N ALA A 153 0.07 7.80 19.58
CA ALA A 153 -0.47 7.20 18.35
C ALA A 153 -1.69 6.32 18.66
N ARG A 154 -1.62 5.52 19.74
CA ARG A 154 -2.72 4.68 20.20
C ARG A 154 -3.98 5.47 20.48
N SER A 155 -3.86 6.60 21.20
CA SER A 155 -5.00 7.47 21.49
C SER A 155 -5.68 7.99 20.22
N GLN A 156 -4.92 8.24 19.14
CA GLN A 156 -5.48 8.65 17.86
C GLN A 156 -6.25 7.51 17.17
N PHE A 157 -5.71 6.29 17.19
CA PHE A 157 -6.43 5.13 16.67
C PHE A 157 -7.71 4.83 17.45
N ASP A 158 -7.69 4.97 18.78
CA ASP A 158 -8.89 4.80 19.62
C ASP A 158 -9.98 5.84 19.27
N ARG A 159 -9.58 7.09 18.99
CA ARG A 159 -10.51 8.13 18.51
C ARG A 159 -11.06 7.78 17.12
N ALA A 160 -10.21 7.34 16.19
CA ALA A 160 -10.64 6.93 14.87
C ALA A 160 -11.67 5.80 14.95
N LEU A 161 -11.41 4.75 15.74
CA LEU A 161 -12.32 3.61 15.93
C LEU A 161 -13.61 3.97 16.66
N LYS A 162 -13.58 4.98 17.53
CA LYS A 162 -14.80 5.52 18.15
C LYS A 162 -15.70 6.23 17.13
N ILE A 163 -15.12 6.87 16.12
CA ILE A 163 -15.85 7.56 15.05
C ILE A 163 -16.31 6.57 13.99
N ASP A 164 -15.40 5.72 13.51
CA ASP A 164 -15.64 4.66 12.54
C ASP A 164 -14.98 3.35 13.02
N PRO A 165 -15.76 2.43 13.60
CA PRO A 165 -15.26 1.12 14.06
C PRO A 165 -14.71 0.22 12.95
N THR A 166 -14.97 0.56 11.69
CA THR A 166 -14.56 -0.23 10.52
C THR A 166 -13.30 0.29 9.84
N GLU A 167 -12.75 1.43 10.30
CA GLU A 167 -11.61 2.08 9.66
C GLU A 167 -10.39 1.13 9.66
N PRO A 168 -9.90 0.70 8.48
CA PRO A 168 -8.96 -0.41 8.37
C PRO A 168 -7.56 -0.08 8.91
N ARG A 169 -7.12 1.19 8.79
CA ARG A 169 -5.79 1.62 9.24
C ARG A 169 -5.68 1.58 10.76
N ALA A 170 -6.69 2.11 11.46
CA ALA A 170 -6.76 2.12 12.91
C ALA A 170 -6.90 0.69 13.47
N ARG A 171 -7.69 -0.19 12.84
CA ARG A 171 -7.75 -1.61 13.20
C ARG A 171 -6.41 -2.33 13.01
N ASN A 172 -5.69 -2.02 11.94
CA ASN A 172 -4.35 -2.58 11.74
C ASN A 172 -3.38 -2.16 12.85
N PHE A 173 -3.33 -0.87 13.19
CA PHE A 173 -2.44 -0.36 14.23
C PHE A 173 -2.89 -0.75 15.65
N GLU A 174 -4.18 -1.03 15.86
CA GLU A 174 -4.67 -1.64 17.10
C GLU A 174 -4.06 -3.03 17.32
N ALA A 175 -4.15 -3.89 16.31
CA ALA A 175 -3.56 -5.22 16.33
C ALA A 175 -2.02 -5.15 16.43
N LEU A 176 -1.38 -4.20 15.75
CA LEU A 176 0.06 -3.98 15.91
C LEU A 176 0.42 -3.61 17.36
N TRP A 177 -0.38 -2.75 18.01
CA TRP A 177 -0.18 -2.43 19.42
C TRP A 177 -0.31 -3.67 20.31
N LEU A 178 -1.34 -4.51 20.11
CA LEU A 178 -1.48 -5.77 20.84
C LEU A 178 -0.26 -6.67 20.67
N SER A 179 0.22 -6.83 19.44
CA SER A 179 1.42 -7.63 19.11
C SER A 179 2.67 -7.09 19.83
N GLN A 180 2.90 -5.77 19.78
CA GLN A 180 4.04 -5.12 20.44
C GLN A 180 4.00 -5.22 21.98
N ASN A 181 2.84 -5.51 22.58
CA ASN A 181 2.68 -5.71 24.03
C ASN A 181 2.49 -7.18 24.42
N GLY A 182 2.85 -8.13 23.55
CA GLY A 182 2.85 -9.56 23.84
C GLY A 182 1.50 -10.26 23.66
N ASN A 183 0.44 -9.54 23.27
CA ASN A 183 -0.88 -10.11 22.98
C ASN A 183 -0.97 -10.59 21.52
N GLU A 184 0.05 -11.33 21.07
CA GLU A 184 0.24 -11.71 19.67
C GLU A 184 -0.88 -12.59 19.11
N ARG A 185 -1.47 -13.45 19.94
CA ARG A 185 -2.60 -14.28 19.51
C ARG A 185 -3.84 -13.44 19.21
N GLN A 186 -4.15 -12.46 20.05
CA GLN A 186 -5.27 -11.55 19.82
C GLN A 186 -5.01 -10.65 18.62
N ALA A 187 -3.78 -10.14 18.46
CA ALA A 187 -3.37 -9.38 17.28
C ALA A 187 -3.57 -10.19 16.00
N LEU A 188 -3.15 -11.46 15.98
CA LEU A 188 -3.34 -12.37 14.86
C LEU A 188 -4.81 -12.53 14.49
N ASP A 189 -5.67 -12.80 15.47
CA ASP A 189 -7.11 -12.97 15.24
C ASP A 189 -7.74 -11.67 14.69
N GLN A 190 -7.33 -10.50 15.18
CA GLN A 190 -7.79 -9.20 14.68
C GLN A 190 -7.33 -8.90 13.26
N TRP A 191 -6.06 -9.17 12.92
CA TRP A 191 -5.57 -8.99 11.55
C TRP A 191 -6.25 -9.93 10.55
N ILE A 192 -6.48 -11.19 10.92
CA ILE A 192 -7.26 -12.13 10.10
C ILE A 192 -8.68 -11.58 9.86
N ALA A 193 -9.34 -11.09 10.92
CA ALA A 193 -10.66 -10.48 10.80
C ALA A 193 -10.66 -9.24 9.90
N LEU A 194 -9.61 -8.41 9.97
CA LEU A 194 -9.43 -7.23 9.12
C LEU A 194 -9.31 -7.62 7.64
N VAL A 195 -8.40 -8.54 7.32
CA VAL A 195 -8.19 -9.05 5.94
C VAL A 195 -9.47 -9.65 5.37
N ASN A 196 -10.22 -10.40 6.18
CA ASN A 196 -11.46 -11.07 5.76
C ASN A 196 -12.66 -10.14 5.56
N ALA A 197 -12.63 -8.96 6.20
CA ALA A 197 -13.69 -7.97 6.12
C ALA A 197 -13.48 -6.95 4.98
N GLY A 198 -12.23 -6.68 4.61
CA GLY A 198 -11.93 -5.68 3.58
C GLY A 198 -11.87 -6.21 2.14
N PRO A 199 -11.83 -5.30 1.15
CA PRO A 199 -11.67 -5.65 -0.26
C PRO A 199 -10.35 -6.40 -0.51
N ALA A 200 -10.38 -7.40 -1.39
CA ALA A 200 -9.23 -8.26 -1.65
C ALA A 200 -8.02 -7.55 -2.29
N ASP A 201 -8.29 -6.44 -2.99
CA ASP A 201 -7.33 -5.60 -3.72
C ASP A 201 -6.95 -4.32 -2.98
N ALA A 202 -7.39 -4.15 -1.73
CA ALA A 202 -7.05 -2.97 -0.97
C ALA A 202 -5.52 -2.89 -0.72
N PRO A 203 -4.85 -1.74 -0.91
CA PRO A 203 -3.39 -1.64 -0.85
C PRO A 203 -2.76 -2.13 0.47
N TRP A 204 -3.48 -2.02 1.58
CA TRP A 204 -3.05 -2.46 2.90
C TRP A 204 -3.09 -3.99 3.10
N GLN A 205 -3.78 -4.74 2.25
CA GLN A 205 -3.98 -6.19 2.39
C GLN A 205 -2.65 -6.95 2.40
N ALA A 206 -1.72 -6.56 1.55
CA ALA A 206 -0.42 -7.23 1.43
C ALA A 206 0.40 -7.11 2.72
N ASP A 207 0.45 -5.91 3.30
CA ASP A 207 1.22 -5.68 4.52
C ASP A 207 0.59 -6.34 5.74
N VAL A 208 -0.74 -6.33 5.86
CA VAL A 208 -1.43 -7.03 6.96
C VAL A 208 -1.25 -8.55 6.86
N ARG A 209 -1.32 -9.13 5.65
CA ARG A 209 -1.02 -10.56 5.44
C ARG A 209 0.40 -10.92 5.84
N ARG A 210 1.37 -10.06 5.53
CA ARG A 210 2.76 -10.24 5.96
C ARG A 210 2.89 -10.28 7.48
N GLN A 211 2.19 -9.39 8.20
CA GLN A 211 2.16 -9.40 9.68
C GLN A 211 1.53 -10.68 10.24
N ILE A 212 0.43 -11.14 9.62
CA ILE A 212 -0.21 -12.41 9.95
C ILE A 212 0.78 -13.58 9.81
N ASP A 213 1.49 -13.67 8.69
CA ASP A 213 2.45 -14.76 8.45
C ASP A 213 3.60 -14.75 9.46
N ILE A 214 4.15 -13.58 9.77
CA ILE A 214 5.23 -13.41 10.75
C ILE A 214 4.78 -13.91 12.12
N VAL A 215 3.61 -13.45 12.59
CA VAL A 215 3.11 -13.80 13.93
C VAL A 215 2.61 -15.25 13.98
N ALA A 216 1.93 -15.74 12.94
CA ALA A 216 1.50 -17.13 12.87
C ALA A 216 2.69 -18.09 12.92
N LYS A 217 3.77 -17.81 12.18
CA LYS A 217 5.01 -18.57 12.23
C LYS A 217 5.66 -18.53 13.61
N LYS A 218 5.70 -17.35 14.24
CA LYS A 218 6.24 -17.21 15.61
C LYS A 218 5.45 -18.04 16.62
N LEU A 219 4.14 -18.13 16.46
CA LEU A 219 3.23 -18.89 17.32
C LEU A 219 3.11 -20.38 16.94
N GLY A 220 3.71 -20.81 15.82
CA GLY A 220 3.57 -22.19 15.32
C GLY A 220 2.15 -22.55 14.87
N LEU A 221 1.39 -21.59 14.36
CA LEU A 221 0.00 -21.76 13.95
C LEU A 221 -0.14 -21.78 12.42
N ASP A 222 -0.97 -22.70 11.91
CA ASP A 222 -1.44 -22.64 10.53
C ASP A 222 -2.70 -21.76 10.42
N VAL A 223 -2.65 -20.80 9.49
CA VAL A 223 -3.70 -19.81 9.23
C VAL A 223 -4.21 -19.86 7.78
N ALA A 224 -3.71 -20.76 6.93
CA ALA A 224 -4.04 -20.82 5.51
C ALA A 224 -5.55 -21.00 5.26
N GLY A 225 -6.25 -21.76 6.12
CA GLY A 225 -7.70 -21.95 6.04
C GLY A 225 -8.54 -20.85 6.70
N LYS A 226 -7.92 -19.88 7.37
CA LYS A 226 -8.62 -18.81 8.13
C LYS A 226 -8.68 -17.49 7.38
N ILE A 227 -7.79 -17.30 6.40
CA ILE A 227 -7.72 -16.10 5.59
C ILE A 227 -8.48 -16.39 4.30
N LYS A 228 -9.47 -15.56 3.97
CA LYS A 228 -10.08 -15.58 2.65
C LYS A 228 -8.95 -15.35 1.65
N THR A 229 -8.67 -16.38 0.86
CA THR A 229 -7.84 -16.23 -0.33
C THR A 229 -8.49 -15.11 -1.13
N ALA A 230 -7.77 -14.00 -1.30
CA ALA A 230 -8.03 -13.18 -2.47
C ALA A 230 -8.00 -14.19 -3.62
N SER A 231 -9.12 -14.37 -4.33
CA SER A 231 -9.04 -15.01 -5.63
C SER A 231 -7.86 -14.36 -6.30
N ALA A 232 -6.85 -15.16 -6.66
CA ALA A 232 -5.58 -14.71 -7.17
C ALA A 232 -5.81 -13.97 -8.49
N GLY A 233 -6.30 -12.74 -8.39
CA GLY A 233 -6.20 -11.70 -9.38
C GLY A 233 -4.92 -10.96 -9.08
N THR A 234 -3.81 -11.60 -9.46
CA THR A 234 -2.63 -10.94 -10.02
C THR A 234 -2.08 -9.73 -9.24
N LEU A 235 -1.57 -9.95 -8.02
CA LEU A 235 -0.64 -9.00 -7.37
C LEU A 235 0.66 -9.64 -6.90
N PHE A 236 0.75 -10.97 -6.90
CA PHE A 236 2.00 -11.62 -7.27
C PHE A 236 1.88 -11.85 -8.77
N GLY A 237 2.94 -11.55 -9.53
CA GLY A 237 3.05 -12.09 -10.88
C GLY A 237 2.79 -13.60 -10.85
N PRO A 238 2.52 -14.23 -12.00
CA PRO A 238 2.53 -15.68 -12.07
C PRO A 238 3.79 -16.18 -11.35
N ASP A 239 3.68 -17.31 -10.64
CA ASP A 239 4.85 -17.98 -10.07
C ASP A 239 6.01 -17.92 -11.10
N PRO A 240 7.27 -17.64 -10.72
CA PRO A 240 8.36 -17.53 -11.69
C PRO A 240 8.45 -18.75 -12.63
N SER A 241 8.02 -19.94 -12.18
CA SER A 241 7.87 -21.13 -13.03
C SER A 241 6.69 -21.07 -13.99
N ALA A 242 5.58 -20.41 -13.62
CA ALA A 242 4.44 -20.13 -14.48
C ALA A 242 4.75 -19.04 -15.53
N VAL A 243 5.58 -18.05 -15.22
CA VAL A 243 6.06 -17.07 -16.22
C VAL A 243 6.92 -17.74 -17.28
N GLN A 244 7.87 -18.58 -16.89
CA GLN A 244 8.71 -19.33 -17.84
C GLN A 244 7.89 -20.32 -18.68
N SER A 245 6.89 -20.96 -18.09
CA SER A 245 5.98 -21.86 -18.81
C SER A 245 5.11 -21.10 -19.82
N ALA A 246 4.65 -19.90 -19.47
CA ALA A 246 3.88 -19.03 -20.38
C ALA A 246 4.77 -18.42 -21.47
N GLU A 247 6.03 -18.10 -21.18
CA GLU A 247 7.02 -17.62 -22.15
C GLU A 247 7.39 -18.68 -23.19
N ALA A 248 7.35 -19.96 -22.81
CA ALA A 248 7.57 -21.11 -23.70
C ALA A 248 6.37 -21.46 -24.59
N MET A 249 5.19 -20.86 -24.37
CA MET A 249 4.02 -21.07 -25.21
C MET A 249 4.12 -20.25 -26.51
N PRO A 250 3.67 -20.81 -27.66
CA PRO A 250 3.46 -20.04 -28.88
C PRO A 250 2.62 -18.79 -28.61
N ALA A 251 2.94 -17.69 -29.27
CA ALA A 251 2.29 -16.40 -29.05
C ALA A 251 0.76 -16.47 -29.27
N GLU A 252 0.32 -17.30 -30.22
CA GLU A 252 -1.11 -17.55 -30.51
C GLU A 252 -1.82 -18.24 -29.34
N ASP A 253 -1.22 -19.27 -28.74
CA ASP A 253 -1.81 -20.00 -27.61
C ASP A 253 -1.87 -19.11 -26.36
N ARG A 254 -0.86 -18.27 -26.15
CA ARG A 254 -0.84 -17.27 -25.07
C ARG A 254 -1.96 -16.24 -25.25
N GLN A 255 -2.14 -15.76 -26.47
CA GLN A 255 -3.20 -14.81 -26.80
C GLN A 255 -4.59 -15.42 -26.60
N ALA A 256 -4.81 -16.65 -27.06
CA ALA A 256 -6.07 -17.38 -26.87
C ALA A 256 -6.41 -17.61 -25.39
N MET A 257 -5.39 -17.89 -24.56
CA MET A 257 -5.56 -18.00 -23.11
C MET A 257 -5.96 -16.66 -22.49
N ILE A 258 -5.32 -15.57 -22.91
CA ILE A 258 -5.64 -14.21 -22.42
C ILE A 258 -7.06 -13.80 -22.84
N ASP A 259 -7.43 -14.02 -24.10
CA ASP A 259 -8.77 -13.73 -24.60
C ASP A 259 -9.84 -14.54 -23.84
N GLY A 260 -9.58 -15.83 -23.58
CA GLY A 260 -10.45 -16.68 -22.79
C GLY A 260 -10.64 -16.20 -21.35
N MET A 261 -9.59 -15.68 -20.71
CA MET A 261 -9.68 -15.10 -19.35
C MET A 261 -10.55 -13.84 -19.32
N VAL A 262 -10.44 -12.97 -20.33
CA VAL A 262 -11.25 -11.75 -20.43
C VAL A 262 -12.71 -12.08 -20.71
N GLU A 263 -12.99 -13.08 -21.55
CA GLU A 263 -14.38 -13.51 -21.78
C GLU A 263 -14.98 -14.23 -20.58
N GLY A 264 -14.19 -15.01 -19.84
CA GLY A 264 -14.63 -15.59 -18.57
C GLY A 264 -15.03 -14.50 -17.56
N LEU A 265 -14.30 -13.38 -17.52
CA LEU A 265 -14.66 -12.23 -16.69
C LEU A 265 -15.96 -11.58 -17.18
N ALA A 266 -16.13 -11.38 -18.48
CA ALA A 266 -17.35 -10.83 -19.07
C ALA A 266 -18.58 -11.69 -18.74
N GLU A 267 -18.47 -13.02 -18.86
CA GLU A 267 -19.54 -13.96 -18.53
C GLU A 267 -19.90 -13.94 -17.04
N LYS A 268 -18.88 -13.87 -16.17
CA LYS A 268 -19.10 -13.75 -14.73
C LYS A 268 -19.84 -12.46 -14.36
N LEU A 269 -19.60 -11.37 -15.09
CA LEU A 269 -20.29 -10.09 -14.87
C LEU A 269 -21.75 -10.12 -15.33
N LYS A 270 -22.13 -11.01 -16.26
CA LYS A 270 -23.55 -11.24 -16.54
C LYS A 270 -24.28 -11.88 -15.34
N SER A 271 -23.59 -12.76 -14.62
CA SER A 271 -24.13 -13.42 -13.42
C SER A 271 -24.05 -12.55 -12.17
N ASN A 272 -23.10 -11.60 -12.10
CA ASN A 272 -22.99 -10.62 -11.02
C ASN A 272 -22.90 -9.18 -11.58
N PRO A 273 -24.01 -8.64 -12.11
CA PRO A 273 -24.02 -7.37 -12.83
C PRO A 273 -23.79 -6.15 -11.93
N LYS A 274 -24.00 -6.27 -10.61
CA LYS A 274 -23.87 -5.17 -9.64
C LYS A 274 -22.44 -4.94 -9.15
N ASN A 275 -21.44 -5.38 -9.90
CA ASN A 275 -20.02 -5.32 -9.55
C ASN A 275 -19.30 -4.24 -10.38
N PRO A 276 -19.24 -2.98 -9.91
CA PRO A 276 -18.64 -1.89 -10.68
C PRO A 276 -17.13 -2.06 -10.86
N GLU A 277 -16.41 -2.65 -9.91
CA GLU A 277 -14.98 -2.94 -10.03
C GLU A 277 -14.69 -3.97 -11.12
N GLY A 278 -15.57 -4.97 -11.23
CA GLY A 278 -15.52 -5.97 -12.29
C GLY A 278 -15.68 -5.36 -13.68
N TRP A 279 -16.68 -4.49 -13.87
CA TRP A 279 -16.90 -3.79 -15.13
C TRP A 279 -15.71 -2.89 -15.50
N ALA A 280 -15.18 -2.12 -14.55
CA ALA A 280 -14.01 -1.28 -14.76
C ALA A 280 -12.76 -2.08 -15.16
N ARG A 281 -12.57 -3.28 -14.59
CA ARG A 281 -11.47 -4.18 -14.95
C ARG A 281 -11.64 -4.75 -16.35
N LEU A 282 -12.85 -5.16 -16.72
CA LEU A 282 -13.16 -5.68 -18.05
C LEU A 282 -12.83 -4.65 -19.13
N LEU A 283 -13.27 -3.39 -18.94
CA LEU A 283 -12.99 -2.30 -19.88
C LEU A 283 -11.48 -2.06 -20.07
N ARG A 284 -10.72 -1.97 -18.97
CA ARG A 284 -9.25 -1.84 -19.02
C ARG A 284 -8.59 -3.00 -19.77
N SER A 285 -9.00 -4.23 -19.46
CA SER A 285 -8.44 -5.42 -20.09
C SER A 285 -8.69 -5.44 -21.60
N ARG A 286 -9.91 -5.11 -22.04
CA ARG A 286 -10.24 -5.07 -23.46
C ARG A 286 -9.50 -3.97 -24.22
N MET A 287 -9.32 -2.79 -23.61
CA MET A 287 -8.57 -1.71 -24.25
C MET A 287 -7.08 -2.04 -24.40
N VAL A 288 -6.46 -2.73 -23.43
CA VAL A 288 -5.09 -3.22 -23.55
C VAL A 288 -4.94 -4.25 -24.67
N LEU A 289 -5.97 -5.09 -24.88
CA LEU A 289 -6.00 -6.10 -25.95
C LEU A 289 -6.44 -5.55 -27.32
N GLY A 290 -6.69 -4.24 -27.43
CA GLY A 290 -7.19 -3.64 -28.67
C GLY A 290 -8.64 -4.01 -29.03
N GLN A 291 -9.38 -4.64 -28.12
CA GLN A 291 -10.77 -5.07 -28.30
C GLN A 291 -11.76 -3.91 -28.08
N THR A 292 -11.57 -2.82 -28.82
CA THR A 292 -12.27 -1.53 -28.60
C THR A 292 -13.78 -1.61 -28.81
N GLU A 293 -14.23 -2.34 -29.83
CA GLU A 293 -15.66 -2.54 -30.12
C GLU A 293 -16.36 -3.28 -28.96
N GLN A 294 -15.71 -4.31 -28.45
CA GLN A 294 -16.27 -5.14 -27.39
C GLN A 294 -16.27 -4.41 -26.04
N ALA A 295 -15.26 -3.57 -25.78
CA ALA A 295 -15.25 -2.63 -24.65
C ALA A 295 -16.45 -1.67 -24.69
N GLY A 296 -16.80 -1.14 -25.87
CA GLY A 296 -17.99 -0.29 -26.04
C GLY A 296 -19.30 -1.01 -25.72
N LYS A 297 -19.43 -2.29 -26.12
CA LYS A 297 -20.59 -3.13 -25.77
C LYS A 297 -20.67 -3.39 -24.27
N ASP A 298 -19.54 -3.71 -23.64
CA ASP A 298 -19.49 -3.96 -22.20
C ASP A 298 -19.76 -2.70 -21.37
N LEU A 299 -19.36 -1.53 -21.87
CA LEU A 299 -19.69 -0.25 -21.25
C LEU A 299 -21.22 0.01 -21.29
N ALA A 300 -21.87 -0.27 -22.41
CA ALA A 300 -23.33 -0.18 -22.51
C ALA A 300 -24.02 -1.16 -21.56
N ALA A 301 -23.50 -2.38 -21.44
CA ALA A 301 -23.98 -3.37 -20.48
C ALA A 301 -23.79 -2.91 -19.02
N ALA A 302 -22.63 -2.34 -18.69
CA ALA A 302 -22.32 -1.80 -17.36
C ALA A 302 -23.27 -0.65 -16.97
N ARG A 303 -23.58 0.27 -17.91
CA ARG A 303 -24.55 1.35 -17.69
C ARG A 303 -25.93 0.83 -17.31
N LYS A 304 -26.40 -0.22 -17.99
CA LYS A 304 -27.68 -0.87 -17.68
C LYS A 304 -27.63 -1.63 -16.35
N ALA A 305 -26.54 -2.36 -16.10
CA ALA A 305 -26.34 -3.19 -14.92
C ALA A 305 -26.20 -2.39 -13.61
N LEU A 306 -25.64 -1.18 -13.69
CA LEU A 306 -25.37 -0.30 -12.56
C LEU A 306 -26.31 0.90 -12.47
N ALA A 307 -27.46 0.88 -13.17
CA ALA A 307 -28.42 1.99 -13.17
C ALA A 307 -28.87 2.39 -11.75
N ASP A 308 -29.02 1.40 -10.86
CA ASP A 308 -29.40 1.60 -9.46
C ASP A 308 -28.21 1.88 -8.52
N ASN A 309 -26.98 1.92 -9.05
CA ASN A 309 -25.75 2.19 -8.31
C ASN A 309 -25.00 3.39 -8.92
N PRO A 310 -25.44 4.64 -8.63
CA PRO A 310 -24.88 5.84 -9.25
C PRO A 310 -23.41 6.09 -8.89
N VAL A 311 -22.96 5.66 -7.71
CA VAL A 311 -21.55 5.78 -7.29
C VAL A 311 -20.68 4.80 -8.09
N GLY A 312 -21.09 3.53 -8.16
CA GLY A 312 -20.40 2.51 -8.95
C GLY A 312 -20.39 2.81 -10.44
N LEU A 313 -21.50 3.33 -10.98
CA LEU A 313 -21.59 3.74 -12.38
C LEU A 313 -20.62 4.88 -12.70
N LYS A 314 -20.55 5.92 -11.86
CA LYS A 314 -19.57 7.02 -12.04
C LYS A 314 -18.13 6.51 -12.08
N MET A 315 -17.78 5.54 -11.24
CA MET A 315 -16.45 4.93 -11.24
C MET A 315 -16.16 4.22 -12.56
N VAL A 316 -17.11 3.41 -13.08
CA VAL A 316 -16.94 2.71 -14.36
C VAL A 316 -16.81 3.69 -15.52
N LEU A 317 -17.60 4.78 -15.53
CA LEU A 317 -17.51 5.81 -16.55
C LEU A 317 -16.18 6.57 -16.51
N ALA A 318 -15.67 6.88 -15.32
CA ALA A 318 -14.35 7.52 -15.18
C ALA A 318 -13.24 6.64 -15.81
N VAL A 319 -13.28 5.33 -15.55
CA VAL A 319 -12.34 4.38 -16.16
C VAL A 319 -12.54 4.28 -17.67
N ALA A 320 -13.79 4.29 -18.15
CA ALA A 320 -14.09 4.24 -19.58
C ALA A 320 -13.50 5.45 -20.33
N VAL A 321 -13.56 6.65 -19.74
CA VAL A 321 -12.94 7.87 -20.28
C VAL A 321 -11.42 7.76 -20.24
N GLU A 322 -10.85 7.33 -19.11
CA GLU A 322 -9.40 7.16 -18.93
C GLU A 322 -8.79 6.24 -20.00
N VAL A 323 -9.43 5.11 -20.28
CA VAL A 323 -8.95 4.15 -21.28
C VAL A 323 -9.54 4.35 -22.67
N HIS A 324 -10.20 5.48 -22.93
CA HIS A 324 -10.73 5.85 -24.25
C HIS A 324 -11.67 4.81 -24.88
N VAL A 325 -12.53 4.20 -24.06
CA VAL A 325 -13.54 3.25 -24.55
C VAL A 325 -14.53 3.98 -25.46
N PRO A 326 -14.84 3.44 -26.65
CA PRO A 326 -15.84 4.04 -27.52
C PRO A 326 -17.21 4.17 -26.83
N GLY A 327 -17.76 5.39 -26.87
CA GLY A 327 -19.06 5.71 -26.27
C GLY A 327 -19.02 6.00 -24.77
N ALA A 328 -17.85 6.21 -24.16
CA ALA A 328 -17.66 6.73 -22.80
C ALA A 328 -18.27 8.12 -22.58
#